data_AF-A0A3S5JBA6-F1
#
_entry.id   AF-A0A3S5JBA6-F1
#
_cell.length_a   1.000
_cell.length_b   1.000
_cell.length_c   1.000
_cell.angle_alpha   90.00
_cell.angle_beta   90.00
_cell.angle_gamma   90.00
#
_symmetry.space_group_name_H-M   'P 1'
#
loop_
_entity.id
_entity.type
_entity.pdbx_description
1 polymer ?
#
loop_
_entity_poly.entity_id
_entity_poly.type
_entity_poly.pdbx_seq_one_letter_code
_entity_poly.pdbx_strand_id
1 'polypeptide(L)'
;MKFNYFFFFMLGIAQITLAQNKYESESRIDLDEFPIKSYSLIQDYLKDAKRVRFYQETDSTKKSYEAKFKKGRLHYSVEFDKEGAPEDVEFKIKERDIPNDTWSTIQFYLNENHDKHRIKKMQQQYPVQKGQSTEKTLHNAFQNLILPEVNYELVFSAKESYGFQEYEALFNSEGQLILIRKSFPPSYDHVLY
;
A
#
# COMPACT_ATOMS: atom_id res chain seq x y z
N MET A 1 -45.46 24.37 -34.40
CA MET A 1 -44.86 23.23 -33.68
C MET A 1 -43.40 23.15 -34.12
N LYS A 2 -42.45 23.84 -33.49
CA LYS A 2 -41.66 23.38 -32.33
C LYS A 2 -41.23 21.91 -32.43
N PHE A 3 -40.07 21.66 -33.03
CA PHE A 3 -39.15 20.63 -32.52
C PHE A 3 -37.71 21.12 -32.69
N ASN A 4 -36.99 21.03 -31.58
CA ASN A 4 -35.72 21.69 -31.29
C ASN A 4 -34.60 20.70 -31.61
N TYR A 5 -33.74 20.98 -32.59
CA TYR A 5 -32.55 20.16 -32.86
C TYR A 5 -31.42 20.54 -31.92
N PHE A 6 -31.61 20.26 -30.62
CA PHE A 6 -30.51 20.22 -29.67
C PHE A 6 -29.81 18.87 -29.85
N PHE A 7 -28.96 18.77 -30.87
CA PHE A 7 -28.10 17.60 -31.05
C PHE A 7 -27.00 17.67 -30.00
N PHE A 8 -27.29 17.10 -28.83
CA PHE A 8 -26.35 16.92 -27.72
C PHE A 8 -25.31 15.89 -28.17
N PHE A 9 -24.23 16.35 -28.81
CA PHE A 9 -23.05 15.53 -29.05
C PHE A 9 -22.33 15.34 -27.72
N MET A 10 -22.82 14.43 -26.89
CA MET A 10 -22.13 14.05 -25.67
C MET A 10 -20.92 13.20 -26.07
N LEU A 11 -19.75 13.85 -26.12
CA LEU A 11 -18.45 13.20 -26.16
C LEU A 11 -18.36 12.21 -25.00
N GLY A 12 -18.57 10.93 -25.30
CA GLY A 12 -18.14 9.83 -24.46
C GLY A 12 -16.63 9.74 -24.49
N ILE A 13 -15.95 10.61 -23.75
CA ILE A 13 -14.54 10.42 -23.42
C ILE A 13 -14.53 9.25 -22.44
N ALA A 14 -14.37 8.04 -22.98
CA ALA A 14 -13.91 6.90 -22.18
C ALA A 14 -12.57 7.33 -21.59
N GLN A 15 -12.57 7.70 -20.31
CA GLN A 15 -11.33 7.87 -19.58
C GLN A 15 -10.75 6.46 -19.43
N ILE A 16 -9.90 6.09 -20.38
CA ILE A 16 -9.00 4.96 -20.22
C ILE A 16 -8.03 5.43 -19.15
N THR A 17 -8.37 5.20 -17.88
CA THR A 17 -7.43 5.34 -16.77
C THR A 17 -6.35 4.31 -17.03
N LEU A 18 -5.24 4.74 -17.64
CA LEU A 18 -4.04 3.93 -17.72
C LEU A 18 -3.59 3.69 -16.28
N ALA A 19 -3.91 2.51 -15.74
CA ALA A 19 -3.39 2.09 -14.45
C ALA A 19 -1.87 2.19 -14.50
N GLN A 20 -1.28 2.92 -13.55
CA GLN A 20 0.16 3.06 -13.47
C GLN A 20 0.76 1.69 -13.10
N ASN A 21 1.80 1.30 -13.82
CA ASN A 21 2.60 0.12 -13.47
C ASN A 21 3.52 0.50 -12.31
N LYS A 22 3.61 -0.38 -11.30
CA LYS A 22 4.52 -0.26 -10.17
C LYS A 22 5.72 -1.17 -10.44
N TYR A 23 6.88 -0.56 -10.71
CA TYR A 23 8.13 -1.28 -10.99
C TYR A 23 9.12 -1.00 -9.87
N GLU A 24 9.16 -1.92 -8.91
CA GLU A 24 9.99 -1.78 -7.71
C GLU A 24 11.20 -2.70 -7.73
N SER A 25 12.30 -2.17 -7.20
CA SER A 25 13.46 -2.91 -6.77
C SER A 25 13.69 -2.67 -5.29
N GLU A 26 13.89 -3.74 -4.53
CA GLU A 26 14.14 -3.71 -3.09
C GLU A 26 15.51 -4.36 -2.84
N SER A 27 16.43 -3.61 -2.25
CA SER A 27 17.74 -4.12 -1.82
C SER A 27 17.87 -4.03 -0.31
N ARG A 28 18.36 -5.11 0.30
CA ARG A 28 18.66 -5.11 1.73
C ARG A 28 19.89 -4.27 1.99
N ILE A 29 19.83 -3.41 3.01
CA ILE A 29 20.93 -2.56 3.45
C ILE A 29 21.22 -2.79 4.93
N ASP A 30 22.43 -2.42 5.35
CA ASP A 30 22.82 -2.44 6.76
C ASP A 30 22.29 -1.19 7.49
N LEU A 31 22.32 -1.23 8.83
CA LEU A 31 21.79 -0.13 9.66
C LEU A 31 22.58 1.18 9.50
N ASP A 32 23.86 1.10 9.21
CA ASP A 32 24.74 2.24 8.94
C ASP A 32 24.42 2.93 7.60
N GLU A 33 23.83 2.21 6.65
CA GLU A 33 23.30 2.75 5.39
C GLU A 33 21.87 3.30 5.52
N PHE A 34 21.14 2.91 6.56
CA PHE A 34 19.78 3.38 6.80
C PHE A 34 19.77 4.83 7.32
N PRO A 35 18.86 5.73 6.87
CA PRO A 35 18.90 7.13 7.29
C PRO A 35 18.75 7.28 8.81
N ILE A 36 19.73 7.97 9.44
CA ILE A 36 19.77 8.17 10.90
C ILE A 36 18.48 8.85 11.41
N LYS A 37 17.94 9.79 10.63
CA LYS A 37 16.67 10.46 10.93
C LYS A 37 15.51 9.47 10.98
N SER A 38 15.39 8.59 10.00
CA SER A 38 14.38 7.53 9.95
C SER A 38 14.52 6.57 11.14
N TYR A 39 15.74 6.10 11.41
CA TYR A 39 16.00 5.20 12.54
C TYR A 39 15.61 5.83 13.87
N SER A 40 15.95 7.11 14.07
CA SER A 40 15.66 7.83 15.30
C SER A 40 14.17 7.91 15.64
N LEU A 41 13.30 7.93 14.61
CA LEU A 41 11.85 7.95 14.77
C LEU A 41 11.27 6.61 15.23
N ILE A 42 11.94 5.50 14.92
CA ILE A 42 11.40 4.15 15.18
C ILE A 42 12.18 3.31 16.19
N GLN A 43 13.37 3.75 16.61
CA GLN A 43 14.25 2.97 17.50
C GLN A 43 13.54 2.46 18.78
N ASP A 44 12.66 3.26 19.37
CA ASP A 44 11.90 2.85 20.56
C ASP A 44 10.85 1.77 20.23
N TYR A 45 10.25 1.81 19.04
CA TYR A 45 9.37 0.77 18.55
C TYR A 45 10.13 -0.50 18.17
N LEU A 46 11.41 -0.41 17.84
CA LEU A 46 12.27 -1.57 17.55
C LEU A 46 12.75 -2.31 18.81
N LYS A 47 12.59 -1.74 20.01
CA LYS A 47 12.86 -2.46 21.27
C LYS A 47 12.04 -3.76 21.32
N ASP A 48 12.73 -4.87 21.59
CA ASP A 48 12.23 -6.25 21.60
C ASP A 48 11.63 -6.76 20.28
N ALA A 49 11.79 -6.01 19.18
CA ALA A 49 11.41 -6.46 17.87
C ALA A 49 12.33 -7.60 17.40
N LYS A 50 11.76 -8.54 16.66
CA LYS A 50 12.48 -9.66 16.06
C LYS A 50 12.60 -9.45 14.57
N ARG A 51 13.65 -10.01 13.95
CA ARG A 51 13.83 -10.02 12.49
C ARG A 51 13.84 -8.60 11.89
N VAL A 52 14.45 -7.64 12.59
CA VAL A 52 14.62 -6.28 12.09
C VAL A 52 15.53 -6.31 10.87
N ARG A 53 15.06 -5.71 9.78
CA ARG A 53 15.77 -5.59 8.51
C ARG A 53 15.48 -4.23 7.91
N PHE A 54 16.48 -3.68 7.23
CA PHE A 54 16.40 -2.40 6.56
C PHE A 54 16.55 -2.62 5.06
N TYR A 55 15.81 -1.84 4.30
CA TYR A 55 15.75 -1.92 2.86
C TYR A 55 15.84 -0.53 2.26
N GLN A 56 16.44 -0.48 1.08
CA GLN A 56 16.34 0.63 0.17
C GLN A 56 15.45 0.19 -0.98
N GLU A 57 14.47 1.01 -1.31
CA GLU A 57 13.53 0.74 -2.39
C GLU A 57 13.65 1.79 -3.49
N THR A 58 13.41 1.37 -4.73
CA THR A 58 13.32 2.27 -5.88
C THR A 58 12.11 1.91 -6.71
N ASP A 59 11.10 2.78 -6.73
CA ASP A 59 9.94 2.71 -7.64
C ASP A 59 10.14 3.72 -8.76
N SER A 60 10.47 3.23 -9.96
CA SER A 60 10.64 4.02 -11.19
C SER A 60 11.66 5.16 -11.06
N THR A 61 11.30 6.27 -10.40
CA THR A 61 12.15 7.44 -10.12
C THR A 61 12.23 7.81 -8.64
N LYS A 62 11.41 7.22 -7.77
CA LYS A 62 11.38 7.50 -6.33
C LYS A 62 12.33 6.54 -5.63
N LYS A 63 13.17 7.07 -4.74
CA LYS A 63 13.95 6.31 -3.78
C LYS A 63 13.26 6.40 -2.41
N SER A 64 13.12 5.29 -1.70
CA SER A 64 12.60 5.23 -0.34
C SER A 64 13.46 4.28 0.51
N TYR A 65 13.23 4.31 1.81
CA TYR A 65 13.85 3.43 2.77
C TYR A 65 12.77 2.80 3.63
N GLU A 66 12.97 1.54 4.02
CA GLU A 66 11.91 0.79 4.67
C GLU A 66 12.48 -0.11 5.77
N ALA A 67 11.81 -0.13 6.92
CA ALA A 67 12.17 -0.96 8.07
C ALA A 67 11.13 -2.06 8.30
N LYS A 68 11.49 -3.31 7.98
CA LYS A 68 10.65 -4.50 8.17
C LYS A 68 11.03 -5.23 9.46
N PHE A 69 10.06 -5.54 10.31
CA PHE A 69 10.32 -6.26 11.57
C PHE A 69 9.08 -6.97 12.12
N LYS A 70 9.27 -7.80 13.15
CA LYS A 70 8.20 -8.50 13.86
C LYS A 70 8.09 -8.02 15.30
N LYS A 71 6.91 -7.53 15.69
CA LYS A 71 6.58 -7.14 17.07
C LYS A 71 5.15 -7.52 17.42
N GLY A 72 4.88 -7.95 18.65
CA GLY A 72 3.51 -8.32 19.05
C GLY A 72 2.86 -9.42 18.18
N ARG A 73 3.67 -10.30 17.57
CA ARG A 73 3.27 -11.31 16.56
C ARG A 73 2.87 -10.76 15.18
N LEU A 74 2.82 -9.45 15.01
CA LEU A 74 2.58 -8.77 13.73
C LEU A 74 3.89 -8.53 12.99
N HIS A 75 3.80 -8.50 11.66
CA HIS A 75 4.91 -8.12 10.78
C HIS A 75 4.66 -6.70 10.32
N TYR A 76 5.47 -5.78 10.83
CA TYR A 76 5.41 -4.37 10.51
C TYR A 76 6.33 -4.04 9.35
N SER A 77 5.94 -3.01 8.62
CA SER A 77 6.80 -2.23 7.77
C SER A 77 6.60 -0.74 8.05
N VAL A 78 7.68 0.03 7.95
CA VAL A 78 7.63 1.50 8.08
C VAL A 78 8.38 2.08 6.89
N GLU A 79 7.68 2.76 5.99
CA GLU A 79 8.27 3.41 4.82
C GLU A 79 8.67 4.86 5.14
N PHE A 80 9.80 5.27 4.57
CA PHE A 80 10.34 6.61 4.65
C PHE A 80 10.73 7.10 3.27
N ASP A 81 10.52 8.38 3.01
CA ASP A 81 11.03 9.04 1.82
C ASP A 81 12.57 9.12 1.82
N LYS A 82 13.15 9.56 0.71
CA LYS A 82 14.61 9.73 0.57
C LYS A 82 15.22 10.73 1.56
N GLU A 83 14.42 11.66 2.09
CA GLU A 83 14.80 12.63 3.14
C GLU A 83 14.62 12.08 4.57
N GLY A 84 14.19 10.83 4.70
CA GLY A 84 13.95 10.14 5.96
C GLY A 84 12.74 10.66 6.74
N ALA A 85 11.76 11.28 6.08
CA ALA A 85 10.45 11.52 6.65
C ALA A 85 9.58 10.26 6.48
N PRO A 86 8.81 9.86 7.50
CA PRO A 86 7.95 8.69 7.40
C PRO A 86 6.77 8.96 6.48
N GLU A 87 6.47 7.98 5.64
CA GLU A 87 5.36 8.03 4.69
C GLU A 87 4.17 7.24 5.22
N ASP A 88 4.41 6.04 5.74
CA ASP A 88 3.39 5.23 6.40
C ASP A 88 3.98 4.18 7.38
N VAL A 89 3.07 3.55 8.11
CA VAL A 89 3.33 2.30 8.84
C VAL A 89 2.29 1.30 8.41
N GLU A 90 2.73 0.07 8.16
CA GLU A 90 1.85 -1.02 7.77
C GLU A 90 2.09 -2.27 8.59
N PHE A 91 1.07 -3.10 8.71
CA PHE A 91 1.26 -4.47 9.18
C PHE A 91 0.33 -5.47 8.50
N LYS A 92 0.81 -6.72 8.40
CA LYS A 92 0.04 -7.81 7.79
C LYS A 92 -1.17 -8.16 8.65
N ILE A 93 -2.33 -8.22 8.00
CA ILE A 93 -3.62 -8.60 8.59
C ILE A 93 -4.25 -9.78 7.85
N LYS A 94 -5.41 -10.23 8.32
CA LYS A 94 -6.29 -11.17 7.65
C LYS A 94 -7.66 -10.55 7.47
N GLU A 95 -8.49 -11.15 6.62
CA GLU A 95 -9.88 -10.76 6.39
C GLU A 95 -10.67 -10.49 7.69
N ARG A 96 -10.59 -11.39 8.67
CA ARG A 96 -11.26 -11.25 9.97
C ARG A 96 -10.83 -10.03 10.81
N ASP A 97 -9.74 -9.39 10.43
CA ASP A 97 -9.21 -8.20 11.11
C ASP A 97 -9.74 -6.90 10.45
N ILE A 98 -10.51 -7.01 9.34
CA ILE A 98 -11.20 -5.91 8.65
C ILE A 98 -12.69 -5.90 9.08
N PRO A 99 -13.30 -4.73 9.32
CA PRO A 99 -14.75 -4.65 9.55
C PRO A 99 -15.56 -5.28 8.41
N ASN A 100 -16.62 -6.02 8.76
CA ASN A 100 -17.41 -6.78 7.78
C ASN A 100 -18.00 -5.91 6.65
N ASP A 101 -18.48 -4.71 6.97
CA ASP A 101 -19.06 -3.80 5.98
C ASP A 101 -17.99 -3.31 5.00
N THR A 102 -16.84 -2.88 5.53
CA THR A 102 -15.65 -2.51 4.75
C THR A 102 -15.21 -3.64 3.82
N TRP A 103 -15.09 -4.86 4.37
CA TRP A 103 -14.69 -6.03 3.59
C TRP A 103 -15.71 -6.35 2.48
N SER A 104 -17.00 -6.22 2.77
CA SER A 104 -18.06 -6.43 1.80
C SER A 104 -17.97 -5.43 0.64
N THR A 105 -17.66 -4.16 0.92
CA THR A 105 -17.40 -3.14 -0.11
C THR A 105 -16.20 -3.48 -0.98
N ILE A 106 -15.09 -3.92 -0.37
CA ILE A 106 -13.89 -4.35 -1.10
C ILE A 106 -14.19 -5.57 -1.99
N GLN A 107 -14.86 -6.58 -1.45
CA GLN A 107 -15.26 -7.78 -2.20
C GLN A 107 -16.20 -7.45 -3.35
N PHE A 108 -17.15 -6.55 -3.15
CA PHE A 108 -18.02 -6.07 -4.21
C PHE A 108 -17.20 -5.43 -5.35
N TYR A 109 -16.29 -4.52 -5.03
CA TYR A 109 -15.40 -3.92 -6.03
C TYR A 109 -14.60 -4.99 -6.80
N LEU A 110 -13.97 -5.93 -6.12
CA LEU A 110 -13.14 -6.96 -6.76
C LEU A 110 -13.97 -7.90 -7.66
N ASN A 111 -15.19 -8.26 -7.26
CA ASN A 111 -16.08 -9.12 -8.05
C ASN A 111 -16.65 -8.41 -9.28
N GLU A 112 -17.01 -7.13 -9.16
CA GLU A 112 -17.54 -6.34 -10.28
C GLU A 112 -16.49 -6.01 -11.34
N ASN A 113 -15.22 -5.87 -10.94
CA ASN A 113 -14.15 -5.45 -11.84
C ASN A 113 -13.29 -6.61 -12.37
N HIS A 114 -13.35 -7.79 -11.76
CA HIS A 114 -12.53 -8.94 -12.14
C HIS A 114 -13.30 -10.26 -12.08
N ASP A 115 -13.49 -10.91 -13.24
CA ASP A 115 -14.15 -12.22 -13.37
C ASP A 115 -13.65 -13.29 -12.39
N LYS A 116 -12.34 -13.27 -12.12
CA LYS A 116 -11.67 -14.14 -11.14
C LYS A 116 -10.53 -13.39 -10.50
N HIS A 117 -10.46 -13.43 -9.17
CA HIS A 117 -9.35 -12.87 -8.42
C HIS A 117 -8.95 -13.77 -7.24
N ARG A 118 -7.72 -13.60 -6.76
CA ARG A 118 -7.18 -14.27 -5.56
C ARG A 118 -6.31 -13.28 -4.79
N ILE A 119 -6.67 -13.04 -3.54
CA ILE A 119 -5.91 -12.19 -2.63
C ILE A 119 -4.67 -12.95 -2.15
N LYS A 120 -3.51 -12.27 -2.21
CA LYS A 120 -2.20 -12.81 -1.83
C LYS A 120 -1.65 -12.19 -0.55
N LYS A 121 -1.91 -10.90 -0.32
CA LYS A 121 -1.44 -10.12 0.82
C LYS A 121 -2.51 -9.11 1.22
N MET A 122 -2.62 -8.87 2.52
CA MET A 122 -3.48 -7.84 3.10
C MET A 122 -2.69 -7.11 4.18
N GLN A 123 -2.73 -5.79 4.15
CA GLN A 123 -2.12 -4.92 5.15
C GLN A 123 -3.11 -3.85 5.60
N GLN A 124 -3.01 -3.48 6.87
CA GLN A 124 -3.55 -2.23 7.36
C GLN A 124 -2.45 -1.18 7.29
N GLN A 125 -2.71 -0.05 6.64
CA GLN A 125 -1.79 1.06 6.44
C GLN A 125 -2.23 2.27 7.25
N TYR A 126 -1.27 2.93 7.90
CA TYR A 126 -1.42 4.21 8.58
C TYR A 126 -0.63 5.27 7.82
N PRO A 127 -1.26 5.98 6.87
CA PRO A 127 -0.57 7.01 6.10
C PRO A 127 -0.24 8.23 6.98
N VAL A 128 0.95 8.80 6.80
CA VAL A 128 1.30 10.09 7.38
C VAL A 128 0.64 11.19 6.56
N GLN A 129 -0.44 11.76 7.09
CA GLN A 129 -1.18 12.82 6.41
C GLN A 129 -0.55 14.19 6.64
N LYS A 130 -0.62 15.05 5.61
CA LYS A 130 -0.14 16.43 5.72
C LYS A 130 -0.87 17.18 6.84
N GLY A 131 -0.11 17.70 7.80
CA GLY A 131 -0.67 18.43 8.95
C GLY A 131 -1.05 17.56 10.15
N GLN A 132 -0.88 16.24 10.07
CA GLN A 132 -0.93 15.36 11.24
C GLN A 132 0.44 15.20 11.89
N SER A 133 0.45 14.95 13.20
CA SER A 133 1.69 14.61 13.91
C SER A 133 2.13 13.21 13.53
N THR A 134 3.33 13.13 12.98
CA THR A 134 4.03 11.87 12.69
C THR A 134 4.09 10.96 13.93
N GLU A 135 4.39 11.52 15.10
CA GLU A 135 4.46 10.78 16.35
C GLU A 135 3.11 10.13 16.69
N LYS A 136 2.01 10.84 16.45
CA LYS A 136 0.66 10.31 16.63
C LYS A 136 0.37 9.17 15.66
N THR A 137 0.71 9.32 14.37
CA THR A 137 0.53 8.26 13.36
C THR A 137 1.31 7.00 13.74
N LEU A 138 2.60 7.14 14.08
CA LEU A 138 3.44 6.04 14.55
C LEU A 138 2.82 5.39 15.78
N HIS A 139 2.46 6.17 16.80
CA HIS A 139 1.87 5.66 18.02
C HIS A 139 0.61 4.83 17.74
N ASN A 140 -0.33 5.38 16.97
CA ASN A 140 -1.57 4.73 16.58
C ASN A 140 -1.32 3.42 15.83
N ALA A 141 -0.36 3.41 14.89
CA ALA A 141 0.00 2.22 14.14
C ALA A 141 0.51 1.09 15.03
N PHE A 142 1.33 1.40 16.04
CA PHE A 142 1.83 0.41 17.00
C PHE A 142 0.82 0.00 18.06
N GLN A 143 -0.32 0.71 18.20
CA GLN A 143 -1.47 0.26 18.98
C GLN A 143 -2.40 -0.67 18.19
N ASN A 144 -2.24 -0.78 16.86
CA ASN A 144 -3.06 -1.61 15.97
C ASN A 144 -4.57 -1.27 16.02
N LEU A 145 -4.90 0.02 16.18
CA LEU A 145 -6.28 0.50 16.24
C LEU A 145 -6.91 0.60 14.85
N ILE A 146 -8.14 0.16 14.70
CA ILE A 146 -8.93 0.43 13.49
C ILE A 146 -9.45 1.87 13.59
N LEU A 147 -8.91 2.78 12.79
CA LEU A 147 -9.22 4.22 12.81
C LEU A 147 -9.75 4.69 11.44
N PRO A 148 -10.53 5.77 11.35
CA PRO A 148 -11.04 6.27 10.06
C PRO A 148 -9.95 6.62 9.04
N GLU A 149 -8.77 7.02 9.52
CA GLU A 149 -7.61 7.36 8.68
C GLU A 149 -6.82 6.14 8.16
N VAL A 150 -7.13 4.91 8.59
CA VAL A 150 -6.43 3.72 8.08
C VAL A 150 -6.90 3.38 6.68
N ASN A 151 -5.98 2.82 5.91
CA ASN A 151 -6.27 2.21 4.63
C ASN A 151 -6.04 0.69 4.72
N TYR A 152 -6.59 -0.03 3.74
CA TYR A 152 -6.31 -1.44 3.52
C TYR A 152 -5.60 -1.60 2.18
N GLU A 153 -4.36 -2.09 2.22
CA GLU A 153 -3.63 -2.47 1.02
C GLU A 153 -3.83 -3.97 0.76
N LEU A 154 -4.27 -4.28 -0.46
CA LEU A 154 -4.42 -5.64 -0.96
C LEU A 154 -3.49 -5.86 -2.15
N VAL A 155 -2.67 -6.90 -2.06
CA VAL A 155 -2.04 -7.48 -3.25
C VAL A 155 -2.88 -8.68 -3.68
N PHE A 156 -3.39 -8.65 -4.91
CA PHE A 156 -4.21 -9.72 -5.46
C PHE A 156 -3.84 -10.02 -6.91
N SER A 157 -4.15 -11.23 -7.35
CA SER A 157 -3.99 -11.65 -8.74
C SER A 157 -5.36 -11.80 -9.38
N ALA A 158 -5.58 -11.18 -10.53
CA ALA A 158 -6.82 -11.25 -11.28
C ALA A 158 -6.60 -11.80 -12.69
N LYS A 159 -7.62 -12.47 -13.22
CA LYS A 159 -7.61 -12.99 -14.59
C LYS A 159 -7.78 -11.84 -15.58
N GLU A 160 -6.91 -11.82 -16.58
CA GLU A 160 -6.92 -10.90 -17.72
C GLU A 160 -6.98 -11.68 -19.04
N SER A 161 -7.14 -10.98 -20.16
CA SER A 161 -7.17 -11.59 -21.51
C SER A 161 -6.00 -12.54 -21.79
N TYR A 162 -4.82 -12.27 -21.22
CA TYR A 162 -3.59 -13.03 -21.45
C TYR A 162 -3.01 -13.66 -20.18
N GLY A 163 -3.87 -14.16 -19.29
CA GLY A 163 -3.45 -14.93 -18.11
C GLY A 163 -3.86 -14.26 -16.81
N PHE A 164 -2.93 -14.18 -15.85
CA PHE A 164 -3.15 -13.53 -14.57
C PHE A 164 -2.21 -12.33 -14.41
N GLN A 165 -2.76 -11.22 -13.93
CA GLN A 165 -2.01 -10.01 -13.58
C GLN A 165 -2.08 -9.80 -12.07
N GLU A 166 -0.98 -9.35 -11.47
CA GLU A 166 -0.97 -8.91 -10.07
C GLU A 166 -1.26 -7.42 -9.97
N TYR A 167 -2.02 -7.07 -8.95
CA TYR A 167 -2.43 -5.72 -8.64
C TYR A 167 -2.12 -5.45 -7.17
N GLU A 168 -1.72 -4.21 -6.91
CA GLU A 168 -1.73 -3.61 -5.59
C GLU A 168 -2.83 -2.56 -5.58
N ALA A 169 -3.78 -2.71 -4.65
CA ALA A 169 -4.90 -1.81 -4.50
C ALA A 169 -4.99 -1.30 -3.07
N LEU A 170 -5.19 0.01 -2.96
CA LEU A 170 -5.39 0.72 -1.71
C LEU A 170 -6.86 1.10 -1.56
N PHE A 171 -7.46 0.72 -0.44
CA PHE A 171 -8.84 1.03 -0.08
C PHE A 171 -8.86 1.87 1.18
N ASN A 172 -9.79 2.82 1.31
CA ASN A 172 -9.98 3.57 2.56
C ASN A 172 -10.64 2.71 3.65
N SER A 173 -10.87 3.28 4.83
CA SER A 173 -11.47 2.59 5.97
C SER A 173 -12.91 2.11 5.70
N GLU A 174 -13.63 2.72 4.76
CA GLU A 174 -14.95 2.31 4.28
C GLU A 174 -14.91 1.26 3.14
N GLY A 175 -13.73 0.91 2.65
CA GLY A 175 -13.52 -0.10 1.61
C GLY A 175 -13.65 0.43 0.18
N GLN A 176 -13.70 1.75 0.01
CA GLN A 176 -13.72 2.42 -1.29
C GLN A 176 -12.31 2.47 -1.88
N LEU A 177 -12.18 2.19 -3.18
CA LEU A 177 -10.90 2.21 -3.86
C LEU A 177 -10.32 3.64 -3.90
N ILE A 178 -9.09 3.78 -3.41
CA ILE A 178 -8.29 5.00 -3.54
C ILE A 178 -7.39 4.91 -4.78
N LEU A 179 -6.68 3.80 -4.92
CA LEU A 179 -5.65 3.61 -5.93
C LEU A 179 -5.53 2.13 -6.29
N ILE A 180 -5.28 1.84 -7.57
CA ILE A 180 -4.90 0.51 -8.04
C ILE A 180 -3.77 0.63 -9.05
N ARG A 181 -2.77 -0.24 -8.93
CA ARG A 181 -1.61 -0.32 -9.83
C ARG A 181 -1.35 -1.75 -10.22
N LYS A 182 -0.87 -1.97 -11.45
CA LYS A 182 -0.29 -3.27 -11.82
C LYS A 182 1.00 -3.45 -11.03
N SER A 183 1.07 -4.51 -10.26
CA SER A 183 2.25 -4.87 -9.49
C SER A 183 3.02 -5.95 -10.24
N PHE A 184 4.34 -5.83 -10.22
CA PHE A 184 5.26 -6.82 -10.79
C PHE A 184 6.16 -7.33 -9.67
N PRO A 185 6.62 -8.59 -9.73
CA PRO A 185 7.54 -9.11 -8.72
C PRO A 185 8.75 -8.18 -8.56
N PRO A 186 9.13 -7.80 -7.34
CA PRO A 186 10.28 -6.95 -7.13
C PRO A 186 11.54 -7.64 -7.68
N SER A 187 12.38 -6.89 -8.38
CA SER A 187 13.70 -7.40 -8.76
C SER A 187 14.58 -7.43 -7.51
N TYR A 188 14.91 -8.62 -7.02
CA TYR A 188 15.88 -8.76 -5.94
C TYR A 188 17.29 -8.69 -6.51
N ASP A 189 18.08 -7.72 -6.08
CA ASP A 189 19.52 -7.74 -6.31
C ASP A 189 20.12 -8.81 -5.40
N HIS A 190 20.32 -10.00 -5.96
CA HIS A 190 21.07 -11.05 -5.28
C HIS A 190 22.55 -10.66 -5.28
N VAL A 191 22.99 -9.92 -4.26
CA VAL A 191 24.43 -9.82 -3.96
C VAL A 191 24.89 -11.24 -3.57
N LEU A 192 25.49 -11.94 -4.52
CA LEU A 192 26.18 -13.20 -4.30
C LEU A 192 27.40 -12.90 -3.43
N TYR A 193 27.41 -13.41 -2.19
CA TYR A 193 28.60 -13.48 -1.34
C TYR A 193 29.34 -14.80 -1.55
#